data_AF-A0A971K4M5-F1
#
_entry.id   AF-A0A971K4M5-F1
#
_cell.length_a   1.000
_cell.length_b   1.000
_cell.length_c   1.000
_cell.angle_alpha   90.00
_cell.angle_beta   90.00
_cell.angle_gamma   90.00
#
_symmetry.space_group_name_H-M   'P 1'
#
loop_
_entity.id
_entity.type
_entity.pdbx_description
1 polymer ?
#
loop_
_entity_poly.entity_id
_entity_poly.type
_entity_poly.pdbx_seq_one_letter_code
_entity_poly.pdbx_strand_id
1 'polypeptide(L)' 'VRADMDEELAYNLLKTFIEKRDEFMDVTPQAANFIPDLASKGIIPFHPGAIKYFKEKGIDM' A
#
# COMPACT_ATOMS: atom_id res chain seq x y z
N VAL A 1 -4.53 7.82 -4.74
CA VAL A 1 -5.25 7.47 -5.99
C VAL A 1 -6.54 8.26 -6.06
N ARG A 2 -7.22 8.37 -7.22
CA ARG A 2 -8.55 9.00 -7.29
C ARG A 2 -9.57 8.17 -6.51
N ALA A 3 -10.62 8.83 -6.00
CA ALA A 3 -11.66 8.16 -5.22
C ALA A 3 -12.56 7.23 -6.07
N ASP A 4 -12.56 7.41 -7.39
CA ASP A 4 -13.32 6.60 -8.36
C ASP A 4 -12.50 5.45 -8.97
N MET A 5 -11.28 5.22 -8.46
CA MET A 5 -10.48 4.07 -8.89
C MET A 5 -11.16 2.78 -8.44
N ASP A 6 -11.09 1.76 -9.27
CA ASP A 6 -11.57 0.43 -8.91
C ASP A 6 -10.89 -0.07 -7.61
N GLU A 7 -11.69 -0.65 -6.71
CA GLU A 7 -11.23 -1.10 -5.40
C GLU A 7 -10.13 -2.17 -5.50
N GLU A 8 -10.34 -3.15 -6.39
CA GLU A 8 -9.42 -4.25 -6.60
C GLU A 8 -8.11 -3.74 -7.20
N LEU A 9 -8.18 -2.81 -8.16
CA LEU A 9 -6.99 -2.17 -8.70
C LEU A 9 -6.18 -1.44 -7.60
N ALA A 10 -6.84 -0.65 -6.75
CA ALA A 10 -6.17 0.06 -5.67
C ALA A 10 -5.54 -0.89 -4.63
N TYR A 11 -6.24 -1.99 -4.31
CA TYR A 11 -5.73 -3.06 -3.44
C TYR A 11 -4.48 -3.70 -4.06
N ASN A 12 -4.55 -4.10 -5.33
CA ASN A 12 -3.47 -4.78 -6.03
C ASN A 12 -2.24 -3.88 -6.19
N LEU A 13 -2.42 -2.57 -6.39
CA LEU A 13 -1.32 -1.61 -6.41
C LEU A 13 -0.57 -1.58 -5.08
N LEU A 14 -1.29 -1.37 -3.96
CA LEU A 14 -0.68 -1.33 -2.64
C LEU A 14 0.02 -2.64 -2.29
N LYS A 15 -0.66 -3.77 -2.55
CA LYS A 15 -0.11 -5.11 -2.36
C LYS A 15 1.20 -5.30 -3.12
N THR A 16 1.24 -4.86 -4.38
CA THR A 16 2.44 -4.99 -5.22
C THR A 16 3.60 -4.18 -4.64
N PHE A 17 3.39 -2.92 -4.23
CA PHE A 17 4.45 -2.11 -3.64
C PHE A 17 5.06 -2.73 -2.38
N ILE A 18 4.22 -3.29 -1.51
CA ILE A 18 4.66 -3.85 -0.23
C ILE A 18 5.26 -5.25 -0.42
N GLU A 19 4.58 -6.13 -1.12
CA GLU A 19 4.98 -7.55 -1.23
C GLU A 19 6.11 -7.77 -2.25
N LYS A 20 6.30 -6.85 -3.20
CA LYS A 20 7.43 -6.87 -4.15
C LYS A 20 8.54 -5.88 -3.78
N ARG A 21 8.57 -5.43 -2.53
CA ARG A 21 9.57 -4.47 -2.03
C ARG A 21 11.00 -4.80 -2.43
N ASP A 22 11.41 -6.05 -2.32
CA ASP A 22 12.78 -6.48 -2.63
C ASP A 22 13.11 -6.28 -4.12
N GLU A 23 12.16 -6.54 -5.03
CA GLU A 23 12.33 -6.26 -6.46
C GLU A 23 12.40 -4.74 -6.74
N PHE A 24 11.65 -3.93 -5.97
CA PHE A 24 11.75 -2.47 -6.08
C PHE A 24 13.05 -1.90 -5.53
N MET A 25 13.70 -2.57 -4.56
CA MET A 25 15.01 -2.14 -4.02
C MET A 25 16.11 -2.15 -5.09
N ASP A 26 16.01 -3.04 -6.08
CA ASP A 26 16.95 -3.10 -7.21
C ASP A 26 16.82 -1.88 -8.13
N VAL A 27 15.66 -1.22 -8.12
CA VAL A 27 15.37 -0.04 -8.95
C VAL A 27 15.60 1.25 -8.16
N THR A 28 15.20 1.27 -6.89
CA THR A 28 15.20 2.48 -6.07
C THR A 28 15.41 2.18 -4.58
N PRO A 29 16.40 2.80 -3.92
CA PRO A 29 16.64 2.57 -2.49
C PRO A 29 15.49 3.07 -1.59
N GLN A 30 14.63 3.95 -2.11
CA GLN A 30 13.43 4.44 -1.43
C GLN A 30 12.42 3.32 -1.14
N ALA A 31 12.48 2.20 -1.87
CA ALA A 31 11.65 1.03 -1.62
C ALA A 31 11.87 0.43 -0.22
N ALA A 32 12.96 0.81 0.47
CA ALA A 32 13.19 0.43 1.86
C ALA A 32 12.02 0.82 2.77
N ASN A 33 11.28 1.87 2.40
CA ASN A 33 10.12 2.38 3.14
C ASN A 33 8.78 1.77 2.72
N PHE A 34 8.73 0.86 1.74
CA PHE A 34 7.50 0.19 1.31
C PHE A 34 7.11 -0.93 2.27
N ILE A 35 7.01 -0.59 3.55
CA ILE A 35 6.63 -1.49 4.63
C ILE A 35 5.25 -1.12 5.15
N PRO A 36 4.45 -2.10 5.62
CA PRO A 36 3.07 -1.84 5.98
C PRO A 36 2.87 -0.76 7.07
N ASP A 37 3.76 -0.71 8.08
CA ASP A 37 3.70 0.28 9.18
C ASP A 37 3.87 1.73 8.71
N LEU A 38 4.69 1.95 7.68
CA LEU A 38 4.86 3.28 7.11
C LEU A 38 3.76 3.59 6.09
N ALA A 39 3.33 2.59 5.34
CA ALA A 39 2.29 2.74 4.33
C ALA A 39 0.90 3.02 4.94
N SER A 40 0.63 2.58 6.16
CA SER A 40 -0.64 2.85 6.87
C SER A 40 -0.73 4.28 7.42
N LYS A 41 0.35 5.07 7.38
CA LYS A 41 0.36 6.45 7.88
C LYS A 41 -0.07 7.42 6.79
N GLY A 42 -1.32 7.87 6.85
CA GLY A 42 -1.93 8.80 5.89
C GLY A 42 -2.36 10.12 6.53
N ILE A 43 -2.31 11.22 5.77
CA ILE A 43 -2.85 12.53 6.17
C ILE A 43 -4.25 12.82 5.58
N ILE A 44 -4.76 11.89 4.78
CA ILE A 44 -6.09 11.92 4.15
C ILE A 44 -6.71 10.53 4.21
N PRO A 45 -8.05 10.40 4.03
CA PRO A 45 -8.70 9.10 4.00
C PRO A 45 -8.10 8.17 2.95
N PHE A 46 -7.89 6.91 3.34
CA PHE A 46 -7.40 5.87 2.45
C PHE A 46 -8.48 5.40 1.48
N HIS A 47 -8.04 4.93 0.31
CA HIS A 47 -8.91 4.27 -0.65
C HIS A 47 -9.45 2.95 -0.05
N PRO A 48 -10.71 2.52 -0.34
CA PRO A 48 -11.27 1.27 0.17
C PRO A 48 -10.37 0.04 -0.03
N GLY A 49 -9.73 -0.07 -1.19
CA GLY A 49 -8.78 -1.15 -1.48
C GLY A 49 -7.55 -1.17 -0.56
N ALA A 50 -7.04 0.00 -0.17
CA ALA A 50 -5.94 0.10 0.79
C ALA A 50 -6.39 -0.29 2.20
N ILE A 51 -7.57 0.18 2.61
CA ILE A 51 -8.20 -0.16 3.90
C ILE A 51 -8.37 -1.68 4.02
N LYS A 52 -8.83 -2.34 2.95
CA LYS A 52 -8.96 -3.80 2.90
C LYS A 52 -7.62 -4.49 3.12
N TYR A 53 -6.57 -4.07 2.41
CA TYR A 53 -5.23 -4.65 2.56
C TYR A 53 -4.69 -4.54 3.99
N PHE A 54 -4.76 -3.35 4.60
CA PHE A 54 -4.24 -3.17 5.96
C PHE A 54 -5.02 -3.98 7.01
N LYS A 55 -6.35 -4.05 6.88
CA LYS A 55 -7.19 -4.89 7.75
C LYS A 55 -6.84 -6.37 7.65
N GLU A 56 -6.62 -6.89 6.44
CA GLU A 56 -6.20 -8.29 6.22
C GLU A 56 -4.84 -8.60 6.85
N LYS A 57 -3.94 -7.62 6.89
CA LYS A 57 -2.62 -7.74 7.54
C LYS A 57 -2.66 -7.46 9.05
N GLY A 58 -3.83 -7.15 9.62
CA GLY A 58 -4.00 -6.86 11.05
C GLY A 58 -3.35 -5.54 11.49
N ILE A 59 -3.23 -4.57 10.57
CA ILE A 59 -2.60 -3.28 10.83
C ILE A 59 -3.66 -2.26 11.17
N ASP A 60 -3.45 -1.56 12.27
CA ASP A 60 -4.25 -0.39 12.62
C ASP A 60 -3.75 0.83 11.83
N MET A 61 -4.69 1.55 11.22
CA MET A 61 -4.44 2.65 10.27
C MET A 61 -4.70 4.01 10.91
#